data_AF-A0A7J4N9D5-F1
#
_entry.id   AF-A0A7J4N9D5-F1
#
_cell.length_a   1.000
_cell.length_b   1.000
_cell.length_c   1.000
_cell.angle_alpha   90.00
_cell.angle_beta   90.00
_cell.angle_gamma   90.00
#
_symmetry.space_group_name_H-M   'P 1'
#
loop_
_entity.id
_entity.type
_entity.pdbx_description
1 polymer ?
#
loop_
_entity_poly.entity_id
_entity_poly.type
_entity_poly.pdbx_seq_one_letter_code
_entity_poly.pdbx_strand_id
1 'polypeptide(L)'
;YEVLVNTAMPDTEENRDRLVQFIAQEIVSDTRIPHADASAIEAIMKESRARAAKVDGINNALTLRLRELGGLIRAAGDLAVGENAELITAAHISKAVERSKSAEEQIKDRYGSYTKGLGTDISSAQKEKSPYYFWNQTKDSMFH
;
A
#
# COMPACT_ATOMS: atom_id res chain seq x y z
N TYR A 1 5.42 -15.87 28.76
CA TYR A 1 6.05 -14.55 28.55
C TYR A 1 5.66 -14.13 27.15
N GLU A 2 4.93 -13.04 26.99
CA GLU A 2 4.60 -12.49 25.67
C GLU A 2 5.70 -11.49 25.28
N VAL A 3 6.29 -11.65 24.10
CA VAL A 3 7.27 -10.71 23.56
C VAL A 3 6.50 -9.72 22.69
N LEU A 4 6.40 -8.48 23.16
CA LEU A 4 5.87 -7.36 22.37
C LEU A 4 6.98 -6.84 21.46
N VAL A 5 6.72 -6.84 20.15
CA VAL A 5 7.66 -6.36 19.13
C VAL A 5 7.14 -5.03 18.57
N ASN A 6 8.04 -4.07 18.40
CA ASN A 6 7.71 -2.78 17.78
C ASN A 6 7.27 -2.98 16.31
N THR A 7 6.26 -2.24 15.87
CA THR A 7 5.75 -2.29 14.49
C THR A 7 6.35 -1.22 13.58
N ALA A 8 7.01 -0.21 14.14
CA ALA A 8 7.73 0.84 13.41
C ALA A 8 8.97 1.32 14.16
N MET A 9 9.88 1.98 13.45
CA MET A 9 11.08 2.61 13.98
C MET A 9 11.16 4.08 13.54
N PRO A 10 11.82 4.98 14.30
CA PRO A 10 12.00 6.37 13.89
C PRO A 10 12.71 6.51 12.53
N ASP A 11 12.31 7.47 11.71
CA ASP A 11 12.94 7.76 10.42
C ASP A 11 14.23 8.58 10.58
N THR A 12 15.26 7.96 11.14
CA THR A 12 16.62 8.51 11.28
C THR A 12 17.55 7.98 10.18
N GLU A 13 18.67 8.66 9.92
CA GLU A 13 19.67 8.21 8.94
C GLU A 13 20.14 6.76 9.20
N GLU A 14 20.47 6.44 10.44
CA GLU A 14 20.88 5.10 10.87
C GLU A 14 19.81 4.02 10.56
N ASN A 15 18.53 4.33 10.76
CA ASN A 15 17.45 3.40 10.46
C ASN A 15 17.14 3.31 8.96
N ARG A 16 17.40 4.36 8.19
CA ARG A 16 17.36 4.31 6.73
C ARG A 16 18.45 3.39 6.21
N ASP A 17 19.67 3.48 6.73
CA ASP A 17 20.78 2.60 6.36
C ASP A 17 20.48 1.14 6.67
N ARG A 18 19.90 0.86 7.85
CA ARG A 18 19.41 -0.49 8.20
C ARG A 18 18.34 -0.98 7.23
N LEU A 19 17.42 -0.11 6.82
CA LEU A 19 16.38 -0.49 5.88
C LEU A 19 16.94 -0.76 4.48
N VAL A 20 17.93 0.02 4.03
CA VAL A 20 18.67 -0.23 2.79
C VAL A 20 19.43 -1.56 2.87
N GLN A 21 20.09 -1.84 3.99
CA GLN A 21 20.74 -3.12 4.23
C GLN A 21 19.75 -4.29 4.14
N PHE A 22 18.59 -4.15 4.77
CA PHE A 22 17.50 -5.13 4.67
C PHE A 22 17.07 -5.36 3.22
N ILE A 23 16.87 -4.29 2.43
CA ILE A 23 16.50 -4.38 1.01
C ILE A 23 17.55 -5.19 0.24
N ALA A 24 18.84 -4.86 0.42
CA ALA A 24 19.93 -5.58 -0.24
C ALA A 24 19.96 -7.06 0.16
N GLN A 25 19.77 -7.37 1.44
CA GLN A 25 19.74 -8.74 1.95
C GLN A 25 18.56 -9.54 1.39
N GLU A 26 17.36 -8.96 1.31
CA GLU A 26 16.18 -9.63 0.73
C GLU A 26 16.40 -9.99 -0.75
N ILE A 27 16.97 -9.05 -1.52
CA ILE A 27 17.27 -9.27 -2.95
C ILE A 27 18.30 -10.39 -3.11
N VAL A 28 19.41 -10.32 -2.36
CA VAL A 28 20.48 -11.33 -2.43
C VAL A 28 19.98 -12.71 -1.99
N SER A 29 19.10 -12.77 -0.99
CA SER A 29 18.57 -14.03 -0.46
C SER A 29 17.58 -14.72 -1.40
N ASP A 30 16.87 -13.99 -2.26
CA ASP A 30 15.88 -14.59 -3.18
C ASP A 30 16.56 -15.34 -4.34
N THR A 31 17.73 -14.88 -4.80
CA THR A 31 18.54 -15.44 -5.91
C THR A 31 17.91 -15.43 -7.31
N ARG A 32 16.61 -15.11 -7.46
CA ARG A 32 15.89 -15.16 -8.75
C ARG A 32 15.58 -13.79 -9.33
N ILE A 33 15.56 -12.76 -8.49
CA ILE A 33 15.23 -11.38 -8.88
C ILE A 33 16.49 -10.55 -9.11
N PRO A 34 16.46 -9.57 -10.04
CA PRO A 34 17.61 -8.70 -10.29
C PRO A 34 17.87 -7.73 -9.12
N HIS A 35 19.03 -7.09 -9.12
CA HIS A 35 19.34 -6.01 -8.18
C HIS A 35 18.41 -4.80 -8.38
N ALA A 36 18.31 -3.96 -7.34
CA ALA A 36 17.54 -2.72 -7.38
C ALA A 36 18.43 -1.52 -7.70
N ASP A 37 17.92 -0.59 -8.50
CA ASP A 37 18.54 0.72 -8.68
C ASP A 37 18.18 1.68 -7.53
N ALA A 38 18.77 2.88 -7.55
CA ALA A 38 18.50 3.90 -6.55
C ALA A 38 17.01 4.33 -6.51
N SER A 39 16.34 4.34 -7.67
CA SER A 39 14.93 4.73 -7.76
C SER A 39 14.02 3.72 -7.06
N ALA A 40 14.32 2.43 -7.15
CA ALA A 40 13.60 1.37 -6.44
C ALA A 40 13.82 1.49 -4.93
N ILE A 41 15.05 1.73 -4.49
CA ILE A 41 15.37 1.93 -3.06
C ILE A 41 14.57 3.11 -2.51
N GLU A 42 14.58 4.26 -3.19
CA GLU A 42 13.80 5.44 -2.78
C GLU A 42 12.29 5.16 -2.73
N ALA A 43 11.77 4.40 -3.70
CA ALA A 43 10.36 4.01 -3.73
C ALA A 43 10.00 3.09 -2.55
N ILE A 44 10.87 2.13 -2.20
CA ILE A 44 10.67 1.26 -1.02
C ILE A 44 10.74 2.07 0.27
N MET A 45 11.67 3.03 0.39
CA MET A 45 11.75 3.93 1.54
C MET A 45 10.47 4.75 1.71
N LYS A 46 9.93 5.29 0.61
CA LYS A 46 8.66 6.02 0.60
C LYS A 46 7.49 5.14 1.03
N GLU A 47 7.44 3.91 0.53
CA GLU A 47 6.41 2.94 0.89
C GLU A 47 6.51 2.51 2.35
N SER A 48 7.72 2.32 2.88
CA SER A 48 7.94 2.01 4.30
C SER A 48 7.40 3.10 5.22
N ARG A 49 7.64 4.38 4.88
CA ARG A 49 7.03 5.52 5.59
C ARG A 49 5.51 5.53 5.48
N ALA A 50 4.99 5.27 4.28
CA ALA A 50 3.56 5.23 4.03
C ALA A 50 2.86 4.14 4.86
N ARG A 51 3.48 2.96 4.99
CA ARG A 51 2.96 1.86 5.81
C ARG A 51 2.98 2.19 7.30
N ALA A 52 4.09 2.74 7.81
CA ALA A 52 4.17 3.18 9.21
C ALA A 52 3.05 4.19 9.55
N ALA A 53 2.77 5.14 8.65
CA ALA A 53 1.70 6.11 8.86
C ALA A 53 0.29 5.52 8.69
N LYS A 54 0.03 4.75 7.63
CA LYS A 54 -1.32 4.27 7.30
C LYS A 54 -1.76 3.05 8.11
N VAL A 55 -0.83 2.15 8.42
CA VAL A 55 -1.12 0.88 9.10
C VAL A 55 -0.93 1.03 10.60
N ASP A 56 0.17 1.64 11.02
CA ASP A 56 0.53 1.72 12.44
C ASP A 56 0.18 3.08 13.07
N GLY A 57 -0.21 4.09 12.27
CA GLY A 57 -0.58 5.42 12.75
C GLY A 57 0.60 6.27 13.22
N ILE A 58 1.83 5.88 12.88
CA ILE A 58 3.06 6.51 13.37
C ILE A 58 3.69 7.35 12.26
N ASN A 59 3.66 8.66 12.43
CA ASN A 59 4.32 9.60 11.53
C ASN A 59 5.83 9.66 11.79
N ASN A 60 6.60 10.12 10.80
CA ASN A 60 8.07 10.22 10.87
C ASN A 60 8.76 8.90 11.27
N ALA A 61 8.20 7.78 10.80
CA ALA A 61 8.67 6.44 11.10
C ALA A 61 8.75 5.58 9.83
N LEU A 62 9.46 4.46 9.95
CA LEU A 62 9.63 3.40 8.96
C LEU A 62 9.01 2.12 9.52
N THR A 63 8.31 1.34 8.70
CA THR A 63 7.66 0.12 9.18
C THR A 63 8.68 -0.96 9.53
N LEU A 64 8.43 -1.71 10.61
CA LEU A 64 9.14 -2.92 10.99
C LEU A 64 8.38 -4.19 10.57
N ARG A 65 7.30 -4.06 9.77
CA ARG A 65 6.61 -5.18 9.11
C ARG A 65 7.44 -5.70 7.94
N LEU A 66 8.69 -6.08 8.21
CA LEU A 66 9.71 -6.43 7.23
C LEU A 66 9.29 -7.62 6.36
N ARG A 67 8.48 -8.55 6.88
CA ARG A 67 7.93 -9.66 6.10
C ARG A 67 7.05 -9.18 4.94
N GLU A 68 6.17 -8.22 5.20
CA GLU A 68 5.28 -7.65 4.19
C GLU A 68 6.07 -6.80 3.19
N LEU A 69 7.06 -6.06 3.69
CA LEU A 69 7.95 -5.25 2.85
C LEU A 69 8.84 -6.12 1.94
N GLY A 70 9.39 -7.23 2.45
CA GLY A 70 10.14 -8.20 1.66
C GLY A 70 9.26 -8.89 0.61
N GLY A 71 7.99 -9.15 0.94
CA GLY A 71 6.99 -9.62 -0.03
C GLY A 71 6.77 -8.64 -1.19
N LEU A 72 6.71 -7.34 -0.89
CA LEU A 72 6.64 -6.29 -1.92
C LEU A 72 7.89 -6.27 -2.81
N ILE A 73 9.08 -6.35 -2.21
CA ILE A 73 10.36 -6.37 -2.94
C ILE A 73 10.41 -7.55 -3.91
N ARG A 74 10.04 -8.76 -3.45
CA ARG A 74 9.99 -9.96 -4.29
C ARG A 74 8.99 -9.83 -5.43
N ALA A 75 7.78 -9.32 -5.14
CA ALA A 75 6.78 -9.08 -6.18
C ALA A 75 7.24 -8.08 -7.25
N ALA A 76 7.97 -7.03 -6.85
CA ALA A 76 8.58 -6.10 -7.80
C ALA A 76 9.73 -6.74 -8.59
N GLY A 77 10.51 -7.60 -7.96
CA GLY A 77 11.53 -8.41 -8.62
C GLY A 77 10.94 -9.35 -9.67
N ASP A 78 9.86 -10.06 -9.35
CA ASP A 78 9.15 -10.93 -10.29
C ASP A 78 8.61 -10.15 -11.50
N LEU A 79 8.13 -8.92 -11.27
CA LEU A 79 7.73 -8.01 -12.36
C LEU A 79 8.92 -7.64 -13.25
N ALA A 80 10.07 -7.30 -12.66
CA ALA A 80 11.28 -6.98 -13.42
C ALA A 80 11.73 -8.19 -14.26
N VAL A 81 11.72 -9.39 -13.70
CA VAL A 81 12.03 -10.64 -14.42
C VAL A 81 11.06 -10.85 -15.59
N GLY A 82 9.74 -10.70 -15.34
CA GLY A 82 8.73 -10.85 -16.37
C GLY A 82 8.84 -9.82 -17.51
N GLU A 83 9.36 -8.63 -17.20
CA GLU A 83 9.62 -7.55 -18.16
C GLU A 83 11.01 -7.65 -18.82
N ASN A 84 11.82 -8.68 -18.49
CA ASN A 84 13.23 -8.84 -18.88
C ASN A 84 14.09 -7.61 -18.55
N ALA A 85 13.78 -6.93 -17.44
CA ALA A 85 14.55 -5.78 -16.98
C ALA A 85 15.82 -6.22 -16.23
N GLU A 86 16.92 -5.53 -16.47
CA GLU A 86 18.21 -5.80 -15.80
C GLU A 86 18.20 -5.43 -14.31
N LEU A 87 17.37 -4.45 -13.93
CA LEU A 87 17.26 -3.93 -12.56
C LEU A 87 15.81 -3.72 -12.16
N ILE A 88 15.54 -3.85 -10.86
CA ILE A 88 14.31 -3.37 -10.24
C ILE A 88 14.35 -1.84 -10.21
N THR A 89 13.28 -1.19 -10.68
CA THR A 89 13.15 0.27 -10.75
C THR A 89 11.94 0.73 -9.93
N ALA A 90 11.80 2.03 -9.71
CA ALA A 90 10.62 2.60 -9.07
C ALA A 90 9.30 2.20 -9.74
N ALA A 91 9.28 1.97 -11.06
CA ALA A 91 8.10 1.54 -11.79
C ALA A 91 7.64 0.13 -11.35
N HIS A 92 8.58 -0.80 -11.16
CA HIS A 92 8.27 -2.15 -10.65
C HIS A 92 7.72 -2.08 -9.22
N ILE A 93 8.32 -1.25 -8.36
CA ILE A 93 7.83 -1.03 -6.98
C ILE A 93 6.40 -0.49 -7.00
N SER A 94 6.12 0.55 -7.80
CA SER A 94 4.78 1.13 -7.89
C SER A 94 3.74 0.11 -8.37
N LYS A 95 4.07 -0.71 -9.38
CA LYS A 95 3.20 -1.79 -9.86
C LYS A 95 2.97 -2.85 -8.78
N ALA A 96 4.00 -3.22 -8.03
CA ALA A 96 3.90 -4.18 -6.93
C ALA A 96 3.04 -3.65 -5.77
N VAL A 97 3.17 -2.36 -5.43
CA VAL A 97 2.32 -1.70 -4.42
C VAL A 97 0.87 -1.74 -4.86
N GLU A 98 0.57 -1.40 -6.12
CA GLU A 98 -0.79 -1.44 -6.66
C GLU A 98 -1.40 -2.84 -6.58
N ARG A 99 -0.62 -3.88 -6.92
CA ARG A 99 -1.06 -5.27 -6.83
C ARG A 99 -1.23 -5.78 -5.40
N SER A 100 -0.59 -5.15 -4.42
CA SER A 100 -0.69 -5.54 -3.01
C SER A 100 -1.94 -5.02 -2.29
N LYS A 101 -2.67 -4.09 -2.91
CA LYS A 101 -3.93 -3.54 -2.40
C LYS A 101 -5.04 -4.59 -2.37
N SER A 102 -5.98 -4.45 -1.44
CA SER A 102 -7.18 -5.29 -1.42
C SER A 102 -8.04 -5.07 -2.67
N ALA A 103 -8.92 -6.02 -2.98
CA ALA A 103 -9.85 -5.88 -4.11
C ALA A 103 -10.75 -4.64 -3.93
N GLU A 104 -11.19 -4.37 -2.70
CA GLU A 104 -11.99 -3.21 -2.34
C GLU A 104 -11.24 -1.89 -2.54
N GLU A 105 -9.96 -1.83 -2.15
CA GLU A 105 -9.09 -0.68 -2.37
C GLU A 105 -8.88 -0.42 -3.87
N GLN A 106 -8.62 -1.48 -4.65
CA GLN A 106 -8.48 -1.37 -6.11
C GLN A 106 -9.77 -0.90 -6.78
N ILE A 107 -10.94 -1.38 -6.32
CA ILE A 107 -12.26 -0.92 -6.81
C ILE A 107 -12.46 0.55 -6.47
N LYS A 108 -12.11 0.97 -5.25
CA LYS A 108 -12.22 2.35 -4.81
C LYS A 108 -11.32 3.28 -5.64
N ASP A 109 -10.13 2.85 -5.99
CA ASP A 109 -9.20 3.64 -6.81
C ASP A 109 -9.68 3.73 -8.28
N ARG A 110 -10.31 2.68 -8.82
CA ARG A 110 -10.80 2.66 -10.20
C ARG A 110 -12.12 3.42 -10.40
N TYR A 111 -13.05 3.33 -9.45
CA TYR A 111 -14.42 3.85 -9.59
C TYR A 111 -14.74 5.00 -8.62
N GLY A 112 -13.78 5.44 -7.81
CA GLY A 112 -14.05 6.27 -6.64
C GLY A 112 -14.79 5.47 -5.56
N SER A 113 -15.33 6.13 -4.52
CA SER A 113 -16.32 5.43 -3.69
C SER A 113 -17.48 5.03 -4.60
N TYR A 114 -17.92 3.78 -4.54
CA TYR A 114 -19.08 3.24 -5.27
C TYR A 114 -20.30 4.22 -5.25
N THR A 115 -20.40 4.98 -4.16
CA THR A 115 -21.41 6.02 -3.89
C THR A 115 -21.26 7.33 -4.68
N LYS A 116 -20.06 7.75 -5.10
CA LYS A 116 -19.86 9.04 -5.80
C LYS A 116 -20.21 8.95 -7.29
N GLY A 117 -19.99 7.78 -7.90
CA GLY A 117 -20.40 7.50 -9.29
C GLY A 117 -21.92 7.48 -9.45
N LEU A 118 -22.63 6.70 -8.60
CA LEU A 118 -24.10 6.64 -8.62
C LEU A 118 -24.75 7.98 -8.22
N GLY A 119 -24.12 8.76 -7.34
CA GLY A 119 -24.65 10.06 -6.93
C GLY A 119 -24.64 11.14 -8.03
N THR A 120 -23.82 10.95 -9.07
CA THR A 120 -23.66 11.92 -10.16
C THR A 120 -24.60 11.61 -11.34
N ASP A 121 -24.96 10.35 -11.55
CA ASP A 121 -25.86 9.91 -12.64
C ASP A 121 -27.35 9.84 -12.26
N ILE A 122 -27.67 9.84 -10.96
CA ILE A 122 -29.07 9.83 -10.51
C ILE A 122 -29.62 11.26 -10.52
N SER A 123 -30.44 11.56 -11.53
CA SER A 123 -31.23 12.80 -11.60
C SER A 123 -32.15 12.92 -10.38
N SER A 124 -32.47 14.15 -9.98
CA SER A 124 -33.39 14.44 -8.85
C SER A 124 -34.72 13.67 -8.94
N ALA A 125 -35.19 13.35 -10.16
CA ALA A 125 -36.41 12.58 -10.40
C ALA A 125 -36.30 11.07 -10.06
N GLN A 126 -35.10 10.49 -10.07
CA GLN A 126 -34.87 9.09 -9.67
C GLN A 126 -34.67 8.94 -8.15
N LYS A 127 -34.17 9.98 -7.47
CA LYS A 127 -34.12 10.03 -6.00
C LYS A 127 -35.51 9.90 -5.37
N GLU A 128 -36.52 10.47 -6.02
CA GLU A 128 -37.90 10.47 -5.54
C GLU A 128 -38.59 9.10 -5.69
N LYS A 129 -38.17 8.28 -6.67
CA LYS A 129 -38.80 6.98 -6.98
C LYS A 129 -38.24 5.77 -6.23
N SER A 130 -37.21 5.93 -5.40
CA SER A 130 -36.60 4.80 -4.70
C SER A 130 -36.38 5.05 -3.21
N PRO A 131 -37.46 5.16 -2.40
CA PRO A 131 -37.36 5.28 -0.95
C PRO A 131 -36.72 4.05 -0.28
N TYR A 132 -36.69 2.89 -0.96
CA TYR A 132 -36.18 1.64 -0.40
C TYR A 132 -34.65 1.54 -0.34
N TYR A 133 -33.90 2.22 -1.21
CA TYR A 133 -32.44 2.16 -1.21
C TYR A 133 -31.77 3.02 -0.13
N PHE A 134 -32.55 3.91 0.52
CA PHE A 134 -32.05 4.84 1.54
C PHE A 134 -32.55 4.54 2.96
N TRP A 135 -33.26 3.43 3.17
CA TRP A 135 -33.88 3.12 4.47
C TRP A 135 -32.87 2.87 5.60
N ASN A 136 -31.63 2.50 5.27
CA ASN A 136 -30.55 2.37 6.26
C ASN A 136 -29.88 3.72 6.62
N GLN A 137 -30.23 4.84 5.96
CA GLN A 137 -29.61 6.14 6.23
C GLN A 137 -30.37 7.01 7.24
N THR A 138 -31.60 6.67 7.63
CA THR A 138 -32.36 7.48 8.58
C THR A 138 -32.19 7.09 10.05
N LYS A 139 -31.52 5.97 10.36
CA LYS A 139 -31.32 5.54 11.76
C LYS A 139 -29.99 5.95 12.39
N ASP A 140 -28.94 6.18 11.60
CA ASP A 140 -27.61 6.53 12.16
C ASP A 140 -27.39 8.03 12.39
N SER A 141 -28.27 8.91 11.91
CA SER A 141 -28.15 10.36 12.15
C SER A 141 -28.95 10.87 13.36
N MET A 142 -29.44 9.97 14.23
CA MET A 142 -30.21 10.34 15.43
C MET A 142 -29.49 10.09 16.76
N PHE A 143 -28.27 9.54 16.74
CA PHE A 143 -27.42 9.42 17.92
C PHE A 143 -25.99 9.87 17.60
N HIS A 144 -25.79 11.18 17.49
CA HIS A 144 -24.68 11.96 18.06
C HIS A 144 -24.78 13.42 17.62
#